data_AF-A0A2G8E9N3-F1
#
_entry.id   AF-A0A2G8E9N3-F1
#
_cell.length_a   1.000
_cell.length_b   1.000
_cell.length_c   1.000
_cell.angle_alpha   90.00
_cell.angle_beta   90.00
_cell.angle_gamma   90.00
#
_symmetry.space_group_name_H-M   'P 1'
#
loop_
_entity.id
_entity.type
_entity.pdbx_description
1 polymer ?
#
loop_
_entity_poly.entity_id
_entity_poly.type
_entity_poly.pdbx_seq_one_letter_code
_entity_poly.pdbx_strand_id
1 'polypeptide(L)'
;MRNAALIWRATGDKKWLKVAHQYLMAWVKEYKPSYDPIDETGFESLIDSYAITKNAMPAEDRKMVESFLKKWGDGYISSIQHADNKKTWINNWQSHRIKIITMIAVAIDDKDLFDKSRYLFTNQLSKNIMGTGEPIDFIQRDALHYVVYDIEPLVQAALAAKRFGENWYLIKGDNGGSVKKALLWLAPYAAGEKRHKEFVHSHAHFDQARAQAGIKGFKGMFNRRTAAKLYWMATGLDNSWRTLAKNLSGKPPVNVSMCGL
;
A
#
# COMPACT_ATOMS: atom_id res chain seq x y z
N MET A 1 -9.00 -16.09 1.95
CA MET A 1 -9.60 -15.31 3.06
C MET A 1 -10.32 -14.04 2.57
N ARG A 2 -9.63 -12.99 2.07
CA ARG A 2 -10.27 -11.73 1.63
C ARG A 2 -11.44 -11.92 0.65
N ASN A 3 -11.30 -12.78 -0.35
CA ASN A 3 -12.39 -13.06 -1.28
C ASN A 3 -13.63 -13.65 -0.59
N ALA A 4 -13.46 -14.50 0.42
CA ALA A 4 -14.59 -15.04 1.18
C ALA A 4 -15.28 -13.94 1.99
N ALA A 5 -14.52 -13.02 2.61
CA ALA A 5 -15.07 -11.86 3.30
C ALA A 5 -15.86 -10.96 2.34
N LEU A 6 -15.33 -10.71 1.14
CA LEU A 6 -15.99 -9.92 0.10
C LEU A 6 -17.26 -10.59 -0.43
N ILE A 7 -17.24 -11.90 -0.69
CA ILE A 7 -18.43 -12.65 -1.11
C ILE A 7 -19.49 -12.59 -0.01
N TRP A 8 -19.12 -12.83 1.25
CA TRP A 8 -20.05 -12.71 2.36
C TRP A 8 -20.67 -11.31 2.46
N ARG A 9 -19.88 -10.23 2.32
CA ARG A 9 -20.43 -8.87 2.32
C ARG A 9 -21.43 -8.64 1.20
N ALA A 10 -21.21 -9.24 0.03
CA ALA A 10 -22.09 -9.08 -1.13
C ALA A 10 -23.36 -9.93 -1.05
N THR A 11 -23.33 -11.11 -0.41
CA THR A 11 -24.43 -12.08 -0.45
C THR A 11 -25.12 -12.33 0.89
N GLY A 12 -24.46 -12.01 2.01
CA GLY A 12 -24.90 -12.38 3.36
C GLY A 12 -24.74 -13.87 3.70
N ASP A 13 -24.21 -14.69 2.79
CA ASP A 13 -24.10 -16.15 3.00
C ASP A 13 -23.06 -16.50 4.07
N LYS A 14 -23.56 -17.02 5.20
CA LYS A 14 -22.79 -17.38 6.38
C LYS A 14 -21.69 -18.42 6.12
N LYS A 15 -21.80 -19.23 5.05
CA LYS A 15 -20.74 -20.16 4.64
C LYS A 15 -19.43 -19.41 4.37
N TRP A 16 -19.51 -18.28 3.67
CA TRP A 16 -18.34 -17.48 3.32
C TRP A 16 -17.79 -16.70 4.51
N LEU A 17 -18.65 -16.26 5.44
CA LEU A 17 -18.22 -15.71 6.73
C LEU A 17 -17.41 -16.74 7.52
N LYS A 18 -17.89 -17.98 7.61
CA LYS A 18 -17.18 -19.08 8.29
C LYS A 18 -15.80 -19.33 7.68
N VAL A 19 -15.69 -19.35 6.35
CA VAL A 19 -14.40 -19.51 5.66
C VAL A 19 -13.47 -18.34 5.97
N ALA A 20 -13.94 -17.09 5.87
CA ALA A 20 -13.14 -15.92 6.17
C ALA A 20 -12.63 -15.94 7.63
N HIS A 21 -13.52 -16.24 8.57
CA HIS A 21 -13.24 -16.35 10.00
C HIS A 21 -12.21 -17.43 10.32
N GLN A 22 -12.37 -18.64 9.78
CA GLN A 22 -11.44 -19.75 10.02
C GLN A 22 -10.00 -19.42 9.59
N TYR A 23 -9.81 -18.89 8.37
CA TYR A 23 -8.49 -18.50 7.90
C TYR A 23 -7.91 -17.32 8.68
N LEU A 24 -8.74 -16.35 9.08
CA LEU A 24 -8.30 -15.20 9.87
C LEU A 24 -7.75 -15.66 11.22
N MET A 25 -8.52 -16.49 11.93
CA MET A 25 -8.11 -16.97 13.25
C MET A 25 -6.91 -17.92 13.17
N ALA A 26 -6.75 -18.69 12.09
CA ALA A 26 -5.55 -19.51 11.89
C ALA A 26 -4.28 -18.65 11.79
N TRP A 27 -4.32 -17.57 11.00
CA TRP A 27 -3.19 -16.65 10.91
C TRP A 27 -2.92 -15.89 12.22
N VAL A 28 -3.97 -15.38 12.87
CA VAL A 28 -3.83 -14.58 14.11
C VAL A 28 -3.26 -15.39 15.28
N LYS A 29 -3.48 -16.71 15.30
CA LYS A 29 -2.95 -17.60 16.35
C LYS A 29 -1.49 -17.98 16.15
N GLU A 30 -1.04 -18.09 14.90
CA GLU A 30 0.27 -18.65 14.57
C GLU A 30 1.31 -17.59 14.21
N TYR A 31 0.90 -16.52 13.52
CA TYR A 31 1.83 -15.58 12.95
C TYR A 31 2.39 -14.60 13.97
N LYS A 32 3.69 -14.34 13.85
CA LYS A 32 4.41 -13.35 14.64
C LYS A 32 4.99 -12.31 13.68
N PRO A 33 4.59 -11.03 13.78
CA PRO A 33 5.16 -9.96 12.97
C PRO A 33 6.69 -9.97 13.05
N SER A 34 7.31 -10.01 11.87
CA SER A 34 8.75 -9.88 11.66
C SER A 34 9.20 -8.42 11.57
N TYR A 35 8.26 -7.52 11.26
CA TYR A 35 8.48 -6.11 10.93
C TYR A 35 9.33 -5.88 9.67
N ASP A 36 9.36 -6.87 8.78
CA ASP A 36 9.79 -6.69 7.39
C ASP A 36 8.57 -6.30 6.53
N PRO A 37 8.47 -5.04 6.08
CA PRO A 37 7.31 -4.58 5.33
C PRO A 37 7.17 -5.23 3.95
N ILE A 38 8.25 -5.78 3.40
CA ILE A 38 8.22 -6.41 2.06
C ILE A 38 7.60 -7.79 2.15
N ASP A 39 7.96 -8.57 3.17
CA ASP A 39 7.33 -9.86 3.44
C ASP A 39 5.89 -9.68 3.95
N GLU A 40 5.63 -8.58 4.66
CA GLU A 40 4.34 -8.34 5.31
C GLU A 40 3.31 -7.59 4.46
N THR A 41 3.72 -6.97 3.34
CA THR A 41 2.82 -6.14 2.51
C THR A 41 1.59 -6.91 2.00
N GLY A 42 1.69 -8.24 1.83
CA GLY A 42 0.59 -9.12 1.41
C GLY A 42 -0.48 -9.37 2.48
N PHE A 43 -0.17 -9.08 3.76
CA PHE A 43 -1.13 -9.20 4.87
C PHE A 43 -2.19 -8.12 4.88
N GLU A 44 -2.18 -7.17 3.93
CA GLU A 44 -3.35 -6.33 3.64
C GLU A 44 -4.63 -7.15 3.50
N SER A 45 -4.53 -8.37 2.96
CA SER A 45 -5.67 -9.27 2.80
C SER A 45 -6.22 -9.79 4.14
N LEU A 46 -5.37 -9.92 5.17
CA LEU A 46 -5.76 -10.26 6.53
C LEU A 46 -6.49 -9.10 7.18
N ILE A 47 -5.90 -7.90 7.10
CA ILE A 47 -6.47 -6.68 7.67
C ILE A 47 -7.82 -6.36 7.02
N ASP A 48 -7.91 -6.42 5.69
CA ASP A 48 -9.16 -6.24 4.94
C ASP A 48 -10.23 -7.25 5.38
N SER A 49 -9.85 -8.52 5.54
CA SER A 49 -10.80 -9.58 5.91
C SER A 49 -11.44 -9.29 7.26
N TYR A 50 -10.62 -8.94 8.26
CA TYR A 50 -11.12 -8.53 9.57
C TYR A 50 -11.98 -7.27 9.48
N ALA A 51 -11.52 -6.22 8.80
CA ALA A 51 -12.28 -4.96 8.66
C ALA A 51 -13.67 -5.18 8.02
N ILE A 52 -13.78 -6.14 7.09
CA ILE A 52 -15.05 -6.52 6.47
C ILE A 52 -15.93 -7.29 7.46
N THR A 53 -15.39 -8.28 8.18
CA THR A 53 -16.18 -9.25 8.97
C THR A 53 -16.35 -8.92 10.45
N LYS A 54 -15.63 -7.93 11.00
CA LYS A 54 -15.52 -7.69 12.45
C LYS A 54 -16.86 -7.61 13.20
N ASN A 55 -17.89 -7.04 12.57
CA ASN A 55 -19.21 -6.87 13.20
C ASN A 55 -20.04 -8.16 13.28
N ALA A 56 -19.65 -9.21 12.56
CA ALA A 56 -20.32 -10.51 12.55
C ALA A 56 -19.52 -11.62 13.25
N MET A 57 -18.38 -11.27 13.87
CA MET A 57 -17.53 -12.20 14.60
C MET A 57 -17.91 -12.29 16.09
N PRO A 58 -17.62 -13.42 16.76
CA PRO A 58 -17.70 -13.52 18.22
C PRO A 58 -16.83 -12.45 18.90
N ALA A 59 -17.28 -11.96 20.06
CA ALA A 59 -16.62 -10.86 20.76
C ALA A 59 -15.20 -11.22 21.22
N GLU A 60 -15.00 -12.44 21.68
CA GLU A 60 -13.71 -12.97 22.13
C GLU A 60 -12.70 -13.03 20.98
N ASP A 61 -13.12 -13.53 19.83
CA ASP A 61 -12.28 -13.58 18.62
C ASP A 61 -11.95 -12.18 18.13
N ARG A 62 -12.94 -11.27 18.11
CA ARG A 62 -12.71 -9.87 17.73
C ARG A 62 -11.65 -9.23 18.64
N LYS A 63 -11.74 -9.40 19.96
CA LYS A 63 -10.76 -8.89 20.92
C LYS A 63 -9.36 -9.49 20.70
N MET A 64 -9.27 -10.77 20.34
CA MET A 64 -8.01 -11.43 20.02
C MET A 64 -7.36 -10.82 18.76
N VAL A 65 -8.15 -10.64 17.69
CA VAL A 65 -7.66 -10.04 16.44
C VAL A 65 -7.24 -8.58 16.66
N GLU A 66 -8.05 -7.79 17.37
CA GLU A 66 -7.73 -6.39 17.70
C GLU A 66 -6.42 -6.27 18.49
N SER A 67 -6.24 -7.11 19.53
CA SER A 67 -5.00 -7.12 20.31
C SER A 67 -3.79 -7.51 19.47
N PHE A 68 -3.93 -8.49 18.59
CA PHE A 68 -2.89 -8.90 17.66
C PHE A 68 -2.51 -7.78 16.69
N LEU A 69 -3.50 -7.16 16.03
CA LEU A 69 -3.28 -6.07 15.07
C LEU A 69 -2.69 -4.83 15.76
N LYS A 70 -3.18 -4.48 16.96
CA LYS A 70 -2.63 -3.36 17.74
C LYS A 70 -1.15 -3.55 18.05
N LYS A 71 -0.77 -4.72 18.57
CA LYS A 71 0.65 -5.06 18.84
C LYS A 71 1.51 -4.96 17.58
N TRP A 72 0.99 -5.40 16.45
CA TRP A 72 1.69 -5.30 15.17
C TRP A 72 1.91 -3.84 14.74
N GLY A 73 0.86 -3.03 14.79
CA GLY A 73 0.95 -1.59 14.50
C GLY A 73 1.95 -0.87 15.40
N ASP A 74 1.87 -1.11 16.71
CA ASP A 74 2.77 -0.51 17.71
C ASP A 74 4.23 -0.96 17.52
N GLY A 75 4.44 -2.23 17.17
CA GLY A 75 5.78 -2.75 16.85
C GLY A 75 6.41 -2.03 15.66
N TYR A 76 5.63 -1.77 14.60
CA TYR A 76 6.11 -0.95 13.48
C TYR A 76 6.42 0.49 13.87
N ILE A 77 5.58 1.13 14.70
CA ILE A 77 5.87 2.47 15.23
C ILE A 77 7.21 2.45 15.97
N SER A 78 7.42 1.46 16.85
CA SER A 78 8.67 1.31 17.58
C SER A 78 9.87 1.11 16.64
N SER A 79 9.76 0.25 15.62
CA SER A 79 10.84 0.05 14.64
C SER A 79 11.21 1.34 13.90
N ILE A 80 10.22 2.16 13.54
CA ILE A 80 10.44 3.43 12.85
C ILE A 80 11.07 4.48 13.78
N GLN A 81 10.69 4.50 15.06
CA GLN A 81 11.31 5.40 16.04
C GLN A 81 12.79 5.11 16.28
N HIS A 82 13.21 3.86 16.11
CA HIS A 82 14.60 3.41 16.21
C HIS A 82 15.29 3.28 14.84
N ALA A 83 14.73 3.90 13.80
CA ALA A 83 15.28 3.86 12.45
C ALA A 83 16.71 4.41 12.41
N ASP A 84 17.58 3.70 11.70
CA ASP A 84 18.92 4.17 11.36
C ASP A 84 18.90 5.02 10.07
N ASN A 85 20.07 5.39 9.56
CA ASN A 85 20.19 6.24 8.37
C ASN A 85 20.01 5.48 7.03
N LYS A 86 19.56 4.21 7.05
CA LYS A 86 19.36 3.43 5.81
C LYS A 86 18.24 4.02 4.96
N LYS A 87 18.41 3.93 3.63
CA LYS A 87 17.41 4.40 2.65
C LYS A 87 16.07 3.66 2.73
N THR A 88 16.05 2.45 3.30
CA THR A 88 14.82 1.66 3.56
C THR A 88 13.87 2.32 4.56
N TRP A 89 14.28 3.37 5.25
CA TRP A 89 13.41 4.17 6.14
C TRP A 89 12.80 5.38 5.45
N ILE A 90 13.09 5.60 4.17
CA ILE A 90 12.54 6.71 3.38
C ILE A 90 12.06 6.29 1.99
N ASN A 91 12.36 5.08 1.52
CA ASN A 91 11.93 4.57 0.21
C ASN A 91 10.63 3.74 0.33
N ASN A 92 10.27 2.97 -0.71
CA ASN A 92 9.09 2.10 -0.74
C ASN A 92 8.90 1.21 0.50
N TRP A 93 9.97 0.78 1.17
CA TRP A 93 9.87 0.00 2.41
C TRP A 93 9.10 0.78 3.48
N GLN A 94 9.43 2.07 3.65
CA GLN A 94 8.74 2.92 4.61
C GLN A 94 7.30 3.21 4.18
N SER A 95 7.07 3.41 2.88
CA SER A 95 5.71 3.55 2.33
C SER A 95 4.85 2.32 2.67
N HIS A 96 5.40 1.11 2.57
CA HIS A 96 4.72 -0.13 2.97
C HIS A 96 4.47 -0.24 4.48
N ARG A 97 5.42 0.15 5.34
CA ARG A 97 5.20 0.20 6.80
C ARG A 97 4.02 1.10 7.13
N ILE A 98 4.01 2.33 6.58
CA ILE A 98 2.95 3.31 6.81
C ILE A 98 1.60 2.76 6.34
N LYS A 99 1.53 2.14 5.16
CA LYS A 99 0.32 1.44 4.70
C LYS A 99 -0.20 0.47 5.77
N ILE A 100 0.64 -0.44 6.24
CA ILE A 100 0.23 -1.48 7.19
C ILE A 100 -0.30 -0.86 8.48
N ILE A 101 0.43 0.12 9.04
CA ILE A 101 0.03 0.82 10.27
C ILE A 101 -1.32 1.52 10.09
N THR A 102 -1.50 2.28 9.00
CA THR A 102 -2.74 3.01 8.73
C THR A 102 -3.92 2.05 8.51
N MET A 103 -3.72 0.97 7.75
CA MET A 103 -4.76 -0.04 7.54
C MET A 103 -5.15 -0.73 8.85
N ILE A 104 -4.19 -1.05 9.71
CA ILE A 104 -4.43 -1.62 11.04
C ILE A 104 -5.26 -0.63 11.88
N ALA A 105 -4.79 0.60 12.01
CA ALA A 105 -5.45 1.64 12.82
C ALA A 105 -6.92 1.81 12.41
N VAL A 106 -7.17 1.84 11.10
CA VAL A 106 -8.52 1.94 10.55
C VAL A 106 -9.36 0.69 10.81
N ALA A 107 -8.77 -0.50 10.67
CA ALA A 107 -9.50 -1.75 10.85
C ALA A 107 -10.01 -1.93 12.29
N ILE A 108 -9.21 -1.53 13.28
CA ILE A 108 -9.53 -1.67 14.72
C ILE A 108 -10.09 -0.38 15.36
N ASP A 109 -10.36 0.65 14.56
CA ASP A 109 -10.85 1.96 14.99
C ASP A 109 -9.93 2.67 16.04
N ASP A 110 -8.61 2.48 15.98
CA ASP A 110 -7.62 3.08 16.89
C ASP A 110 -7.16 4.46 16.41
N LYS A 111 -7.67 5.51 17.06
CA LYS A 111 -7.34 6.91 16.76
C LYS A 111 -5.90 7.29 17.07
N ASP A 112 -5.31 6.79 18.14
CA ASP A 112 -3.93 7.13 18.52
C ASP A 112 -2.95 6.55 17.50
N LEU A 113 -3.14 5.29 17.10
CA LEU A 113 -2.34 4.68 16.05
C LEU A 113 -2.56 5.38 14.70
N PHE A 114 -3.80 5.80 14.41
CA PHE A 114 -4.12 6.54 13.20
C PHE A 114 -3.40 7.88 13.15
N ASP A 115 -3.43 8.68 14.22
CA ASP A 115 -2.74 9.98 14.31
C ASP A 115 -1.22 9.84 14.14
N LYS A 116 -0.62 8.81 14.76
CA LYS A 116 0.81 8.48 14.55
C LYS A 116 1.08 8.13 13.09
N SER A 117 0.21 7.34 12.47
CA SER A 117 0.36 6.98 11.06
C SER A 117 0.22 8.19 10.13
N ARG A 118 -0.64 9.16 10.45
CA ARG A 118 -0.77 10.44 9.73
C ARG A 118 0.51 11.24 9.78
N TYR A 119 1.11 11.38 10.95
CA TYR A 119 2.39 12.06 11.12
C TYR A 119 3.49 11.39 10.28
N LEU A 120 3.59 10.07 10.36
CA LEU A 120 4.56 9.29 9.58
C LEU A 120 4.34 9.40 8.08
N PHE A 121 3.08 9.39 7.63
CA PHE A 121 2.71 9.61 6.23
C PHE A 121 3.19 10.96 5.72
N THR A 122 2.91 12.06 6.44
CA THR A 122 3.37 13.40 6.05
C THR A 122 4.89 13.50 6.00
N ASN A 123 5.59 12.97 7.01
CA ASN A 123 7.06 12.94 7.04
C ASN A 123 7.65 12.11 5.89
N GLN A 124 7.00 10.99 5.54
CA GLN A 124 7.39 10.19 4.39
C GLN A 124 7.27 11.01 3.11
N LEU A 125 6.18 11.75 2.88
CA LEU A 125 6.06 12.62 1.71
C LEU A 125 7.20 13.62 1.62
N SER A 126 7.63 14.22 2.74
CA SER A 126 8.75 15.17 2.79
C SER A 126 10.10 14.55 2.36
N LYS A 127 10.30 13.24 2.57
CA LYS A 127 11.59 12.55 2.36
C LYS A 127 11.62 11.67 1.11
N ASN A 128 10.46 11.19 0.69
CA ASN A 128 10.30 10.17 -0.34
C ASN A 128 9.94 10.73 -1.70
N ILE A 129 9.16 11.82 -1.74
CA ILE A 129 8.63 12.38 -2.97
C ILE A 129 9.19 13.79 -3.12
N MET A 130 9.91 14.05 -4.21
CA MET A 130 10.44 15.37 -4.50
C MET A 130 9.31 16.39 -4.68
N GLY A 131 9.60 17.69 -4.52
CA GLY A 131 8.63 18.75 -4.75
C GLY A 131 8.04 18.76 -6.18
N THR A 132 8.73 18.15 -7.14
CA THR A 132 8.30 17.92 -8.53
C THR A 132 7.44 16.67 -8.73
N GLY A 133 7.33 15.80 -7.71
CA GLY A 133 6.55 14.56 -7.73
C GLY A 133 7.37 13.28 -7.94
N GLU A 134 8.62 13.38 -8.35
CA GLU A 134 9.49 12.21 -8.56
C GLU A 134 9.81 11.49 -7.23
N PRO A 135 9.57 10.17 -7.10
CA PRO A 135 9.97 9.44 -5.90
C PRO A 135 11.46 9.10 -5.87
N ILE A 136 12.06 9.03 -4.68
CA ILE A 136 13.48 8.73 -4.51
C ILE A 136 13.88 7.35 -5.03
N ASP A 137 12.94 6.40 -5.09
CA ASP A 137 13.21 5.08 -5.67
C ASP A 137 13.54 5.18 -7.16
N PHE A 138 12.95 6.13 -7.90
CA PHE A 138 13.33 6.37 -9.29
C PHE A 138 14.77 6.90 -9.38
N ILE A 139 15.09 7.91 -8.55
CA ILE A 139 16.42 8.52 -8.50
C ILE A 139 17.51 7.48 -8.19
N GLN A 140 17.20 6.51 -7.32
CA GLN A 140 18.17 5.48 -6.92
C GLN A 140 18.27 4.33 -7.92
N ARG A 141 17.14 3.91 -8.50
CA ARG A 141 17.05 2.63 -9.21
C ARG A 141 16.86 2.78 -10.71
N ASP A 142 16.53 3.97 -11.19
CA ASP A 142 16.18 4.26 -12.58
C ASP A 142 15.07 3.31 -13.10
N ALA A 143 14.04 3.11 -12.29
CA ALA A 143 13.05 2.07 -12.52
C ALA A 143 11.63 2.53 -12.13
N LEU A 144 10.74 2.67 -13.12
CA LEU A 144 9.33 3.00 -12.87
C LEU A 144 8.58 1.85 -12.20
N HIS A 145 9.09 0.61 -12.29
CA HIS A 145 8.56 -0.49 -11.49
C HIS A 145 8.59 -0.13 -9.99
N TYR A 146 9.70 0.42 -9.51
CA TYR A 146 9.83 0.83 -8.11
C TYR A 146 9.05 2.09 -7.78
N VAL A 147 8.82 2.98 -8.75
CA VAL A 147 7.89 4.11 -8.58
C VAL A 147 6.48 3.63 -8.30
N VAL A 148 5.98 2.66 -9.07
CA VAL A 148 4.65 2.07 -8.82
C VAL A 148 4.63 1.41 -7.44
N TYR A 149 5.67 0.66 -7.11
CA TYR A 149 5.81 -0.06 -5.84
C TYR A 149 5.90 0.86 -4.62
N ASP A 150 6.44 2.07 -4.77
CA ASP A 150 6.53 3.09 -3.73
C ASP A 150 5.21 3.86 -3.53
N ILE A 151 4.55 4.26 -4.62
CA ILE A 151 3.33 5.09 -4.57
C ILE A 151 2.10 4.26 -4.18
N GLU A 152 1.99 3.01 -4.64
CA GLU A 152 0.86 2.12 -4.34
C GLU A 152 0.50 2.03 -2.84
N PRO A 153 1.44 1.73 -1.93
CA PRO A 153 1.11 1.70 -0.51
C PRO A 153 0.68 3.05 0.07
N LEU A 154 1.21 4.18 -0.43
CA LEU A 154 0.76 5.52 0.00
C LEU A 154 -0.67 5.83 -0.47
N VAL A 155 -1.03 5.42 -1.68
CA VAL A 155 -2.41 5.51 -2.19
C VAL A 155 -3.35 4.63 -1.35
N GLN A 156 -2.94 3.42 -0.98
CA GLN A 156 -3.72 2.55 -0.11
C GLN A 156 -3.91 3.15 1.29
N ALA A 157 -2.87 3.73 1.89
CA ALA A 157 -2.97 4.44 3.17
C ALA A 157 -3.96 5.62 3.08
N ALA A 158 -3.86 6.43 2.02
CA ALA A 158 -4.77 7.56 1.81
C ALA A 158 -6.23 7.13 1.60
N LEU A 159 -6.46 5.99 0.94
CA LEU A 159 -7.81 5.42 0.81
C LEU A 159 -8.35 4.95 2.16
N ALA A 160 -7.53 4.29 2.97
CA ALA A 160 -7.92 3.87 4.31
C ALA A 160 -8.29 5.08 5.19
N ALA A 161 -7.52 6.17 5.11
CA ALA A 161 -7.75 7.40 5.87
C ALA A 161 -9.13 8.05 5.63
N LYS A 162 -9.75 7.83 4.45
CA LYS A 162 -11.12 8.29 4.17
C LYS A 162 -12.14 7.77 5.20
N ARG A 163 -11.90 6.61 5.84
CA ARG A 163 -12.78 6.09 6.89
C ARG A 163 -12.85 6.98 8.13
N PHE A 164 -11.79 7.73 8.40
CA PHE A 164 -11.74 8.73 9.47
C PHE A 164 -12.09 10.13 8.97
N GLY A 165 -12.63 10.24 7.75
CA GLY A 165 -13.01 11.52 7.14
C GLY A 165 -11.83 12.34 6.62
N GLU A 166 -10.61 11.78 6.60
CA GLU A 166 -9.43 12.51 6.17
C GLU A 166 -9.11 12.31 4.68
N ASN A 167 -8.61 13.37 4.05
CA ASN A 167 -8.20 13.36 2.65
C ASN A 167 -6.67 13.50 2.52
N TRP A 168 -5.97 12.39 2.68
CA TRP A 168 -4.50 12.37 2.61
C TRP A 168 -3.94 12.57 1.21
N TYR A 169 -4.78 12.47 0.17
CA TYR A 169 -4.39 12.77 -1.21
C TYR A 169 -3.91 14.22 -1.40
N LEU A 170 -4.43 15.13 -0.57
CA LEU A 170 -4.13 16.56 -0.61
C LEU A 170 -3.01 16.98 0.35
N ILE A 171 -2.54 16.09 1.23
CA ILE A 171 -1.44 16.37 2.15
C ILE A 171 -0.16 16.58 1.34
N LYS A 172 0.63 17.56 1.80
CA LYS A 172 1.97 17.85 1.26
C LYS A 172 2.99 17.67 2.37
N GLY A 173 4.13 17.10 2.02
CA GLY A 173 5.33 17.19 2.84
C GLY A 173 5.92 18.61 2.79
N ASP A 174 6.88 18.87 3.67
CA ASP A 174 7.54 20.18 3.82
C ASP A 174 8.28 20.61 2.55
N ASN A 175 8.79 19.63 1.78
CA ASN A 175 9.42 19.84 0.48
C ASN A 175 8.40 20.05 -0.67
N GLY A 176 7.10 20.06 -0.36
CA GLY A 176 6.00 20.17 -1.31
C GLY A 176 5.65 18.87 -2.06
N GLY A 177 6.30 17.75 -1.76
CA GLY A 177 5.97 16.42 -2.28
C GLY A 177 4.58 15.97 -1.82
N SER A 178 3.88 15.19 -2.66
CA SER A 178 2.54 14.67 -2.34
C SER A 178 2.20 13.47 -3.21
N VAL A 179 1.26 12.63 -2.76
CA VAL A 179 0.72 11.51 -3.55
C VAL A 179 0.16 12.00 -4.89
N LYS A 180 -0.57 13.13 -4.89
CA LYS A 180 -1.07 13.76 -6.11
C LYS A 180 0.03 14.05 -7.12
N LYS A 181 1.13 14.69 -6.67
CA LYS A 181 2.25 15.02 -7.56
C LYS A 181 2.96 13.77 -8.07
N ALA A 182 3.12 12.73 -7.26
CA ALA A 182 3.74 11.50 -7.71
C ALA A 182 2.92 10.76 -8.77
N LEU A 183 1.59 10.71 -8.61
CA LEU A 183 0.71 10.16 -9.65
C LEU A 183 0.74 10.98 -10.94
N LEU A 184 0.81 12.31 -10.85
CA LEU A 184 0.96 13.20 -12.01
C LEU A 184 2.31 12.99 -12.71
N TRP A 185 3.39 12.85 -11.94
CA TRP A 185 4.73 12.61 -12.48
C TRP A 185 4.81 11.27 -13.24
N LEU A 186 4.18 10.22 -12.72
CA LEU A 186 4.14 8.89 -13.35
C LEU A 186 3.20 8.83 -14.58
N ALA A 187 2.19 9.70 -14.64
CA ALA A 187 1.09 9.58 -15.60
C ALA A 187 1.51 9.53 -17.07
N PRO A 188 2.47 10.35 -17.57
CA PRO A 188 2.91 10.27 -18.97
C PRO A 188 3.49 8.91 -19.35
N TYR A 189 4.18 8.23 -18.42
CA TYR A 189 4.70 6.88 -18.66
C TYR A 189 3.60 5.82 -18.67
N ALA A 190 2.65 5.93 -17.74
CA ALA A 190 1.50 5.03 -17.66
C ALA A 190 0.57 5.18 -18.88
N ALA A 191 0.38 6.42 -19.36
CA ALA A 191 -0.36 6.74 -20.57
C ALA A 191 0.35 6.24 -21.85
N GLY A 192 1.67 6.04 -21.79
CA GLY A 192 2.50 5.64 -22.93
C GLY A 192 3.00 6.82 -23.77
N GLU A 193 2.79 8.06 -23.31
CA GLU A 193 3.32 9.29 -23.90
C GLU A 193 4.84 9.35 -23.74
N LYS A 194 5.35 8.87 -22.60
CA LYS A 194 6.77 8.65 -22.35
C LYS A 194 7.07 7.16 -22.25
N ARG A 195 8.27 6.79 -22.67
CA ARG A 195 8.81 5.43 -22.55
C ARG A 195 10.05 5.46 -21.67
N HIS A 196 10.23 4.42 -20.87
CA HIS A 196 11.40 4.27 -20.02
C HIS A 196 12.01 2.89 -20.19
N LYS A 197 13.34 2.82 -20.25
CA LYS A 197 14.07 1.55 -20.20
C LYS A 197 14.62 1.42 -18.79
N GLU A 198 14.13 0.42 -18.07
CA GLU A 198 14.39 0.24 -16.65
C GLU A 198 15.87 -0.13 -16.39
N PHE A 199 16.40 0.40 -15.29
CA PHE A 199 17.70 0.09 -14.68
C PHE A 199 18.94 0.50 -15.47
N VAL A 200 18.80 1.35 -16.51
CA VAL A 200 19.93 1.77 -17.36
C VAL A 200 20.95 2.59 -16.56
N HIS A 201 20.46 3.44 -15.67
CA HIS A 201 21.25 4.32 -14.81
C HIS A 201 21.10 3.98 -13.32
N SER A 202 20.73 2.73 -13.01
CA SER A 202 20.53 2.29 -11.62
C SER A 202 21.84 2.37 -10.82
N HIS A 203 21.78 2.98 -9.63
CA HIS A 203 22.88 2.98 -8.67
C HIS A 203 22.72 1.90 -7.58
N ALA A 204 21.65 1.11 -7.65
CA ALA A 204 21.38 0.05 -6.69
C ALA A 204 22.17 -1.23 -7.05
N HIS A 205 23.28 -1.48 -6.35
CA HIS A 205 24.12 -2.66 -6.56
C HIS A 205 23.36 -4.00 -6.55
N PHE A 206 22.34 -4.11 -5.70
CA PHE A 206 21.52 -5.31 -5.61
C PHE A 206 20.70 -5.58 -6.88
N ASP A 207 20.16 -4.53 -7.51
CA ASP A 207 19.39 -4.65 -8.75
C ASP A 207 20.32 -4.97 -9.94
N GLN A 208 21.51 -4.37 -9.95
CA GLN A 208 22.56 -4.69 -10.92
C GLN A 208 22.95 -6.17 -10.84
N ALA A 209 23.14 -6.71 -9.63
CA ALA A 209 23.44 -8.12 -9.41
C ALA A 209 22.31 -9.04 -9.91
N ARG A 210 21.05 -8.68 -9.66
CA ARG A 210 19.88 -9.42 -10.18
C ARG A 210 19.79 -9.38 -11.70
N ALA A 211 20.09 -8.25 -12.33
CA ALA A 211 20.15 -8.13 -13.78
C ALA A 211 21.25 -9.02 -14.39
N GLN A 212 22.45 -9.02 -13.78
CA GLN A 212 23.58 -9.87 -14.18
C GLN A 212 23.26 -11.37 -14.04
N ALA A 213 22.57 -11.74 -12.95
CA ALA A 213 22.08 -13.10 -12.73
C ALA A 213 20.90 -13.50 -13.64
N GLY A 214 20.45 -12.63 -14.54
CA GLY A 214 19.37 -12.93 -15.48
C GLY A 214 17.98 -13.00 -14.84
N ILE A 215 17.80 -12.47 -13.63
CA ILE A 215 16.49 -12.43 -12.95
C ILE A 215 15.52 -11.59 -13.78
N LYS A 216 14.37 -12.17 -14.10
CA LYS A 216 13.31 -11.47 -14.85
C LYS A 216 12.85 -10.23 -14.09
N GLY A 217 12.63 -9.14 -14.82
CA GLY A 217 12.13 -7.88 -14.27
C GLY A 217 13.20 -6.81 -13.99
N PHE A 218 14.49 -7.12 -14.12
CA PHE A 218 15.59 -6.18 -13.85
C PHE A 218 16.24 -5.60 -15.12
N LYS A 219 15.50 -5.58 -16.23
CA LYS A 219 15.91 -4.98 -17.52
C LYS A 219 14.71 -4.81 -18.44
N GLY A 220 14.87 -3.98 -19.48
CA GLY A 220 13.92 -3.85 -20.58
C GLY A 220 13.03 -2.62 -20.44
N MET A 221 11.99 -2.53 -21.26
CA MET A 221 11.07 -1.40 -21.23
C MET A 221 10.10 -1.52 -20.06
N PHE A 222 9.75 -0.38 -19.45
CA PHE A 222 8.68 -0.31 -18.47
C PHE A 222 7.37 -0.90 -19.04
N ASN A 223 6.81 -1.89 -18.35
CA ASN A 223 5.50 -2.41 -18.69
C ASN A 223 4.41 -1.56 -18.04
N ARG A 224 3.89 -0.57 -18.77
CA ARG A 224 2.87 0.37 -18.25
C ARG A 224 1.65 -0.31 -17.60
N ARG A 225 1.28 -1.54 -17.98
CA ARG A 225 0.15 -2.26 -17.38
C ARG A 225 0.35 -2.58 -15.90
N THR A 226 1.59 -2.60 -15.40
CA THR A 226 1.86 -2.79 -13.97
C THR A 226 1.33 -1.64 -13.11
N ALA A 227 1.14 -0.44 -13.68
CA ALA A 227 0.53 0.70 -12.99
C ALA A 227 -1.02 0.65 -12.96
N ALA A 228 -1.65 -0.37 -13.55
CA ALA A 228 -3.11 -0.42 -13.65
C ALA A 228 -3.80 -0.43 -12.28
N LYS A 229 -3.32 -1.25 -11.33
CA LYS A 229 -3.87 -1.33 -9.97
C LYS A 229 -3.78 0.02 -9.27
N LEU A 230 -2.60 0.64 -9.33
CA LEU A 230 -2.33 1.97 -8.77
C LEU A 230 -3.36 3.01 -9.24
N TYR A 231 -3.53 3.19 -10.55
CA TYR A 231 -4.46 4.18 -11.07
C TYR A 231 -5.93 3.82 -10.83
N TRP A 232 -6.29 2.54 -10.80
CA TRP A 232 -7.64 2.13 -10.38
C TRP A 232 -7.93 2.52 -8.92
N MET A 233 -6.98 2.31 -8.00
CA MET A 233 -7.12 2.76 -6.61
C MET A 233 -7.20 4.30 -6.53
N ALA A 234 -6.38 5.00 -7.29
CA ALA A 234 -6.36 6.46 -7.32
C ALA A 234 -7.73 7.07 -7.72
N THR A 235 -8.58 6.35 -8.47
CA THR A 235 -9.94 6.82 -8.79
C THR A 235 -10.82 7.05 -7.56
N GLY A 236 -10.54 6.41 -6.43
CA GLY A 236 -11.25 6.65 -5.17
C GLY A 236 -10.74 7.84 -4.37
N LEU A 237 -9.58 8.38 -4.74
CA LEU A 237 -9.04 9.63 -4.19
C LEU A 237 -9.42 10.81 -5.10
N ASP A 238 -9.32 10.62 -6.41
CA ASP A 238 -9.65 11.62 -7.43
C ASP A 238 -10.16 10.91 -8.69
N ASN A 239 -11.44 11.14 -9.03
CA ASN A 239 -12.10 10.44 -10.13
C ASN A 239 -11.55 10.81 -11.52
N SER A 240 -10.74 11.87 -11.65
CA SER A 240 -10.09 12.25 -12.90
C SER A 240 -9.14 11.16 -13.45
N TRP A 241 -8.62 10.28 -12.58
CA TRP A 241 -7.76 9.15 -12.98
C TRP A 241 -8.49 8.04 -13.75
N ARG A 242 -9.83 8.05 -13.79
CA ARG A 242 -10.64 6.95 -14.34
C ARG A 242 -10.34 6.63 -15.80
N THR A 243 -10.11 7.64 -16.64
CA THR A 243 -9.79 7.43 -18.06
C THR A 243 -8.46 6.69 -18.23
N LEU A 244 -7.42 7.15 -17.53
CA LEU A 244 -6.12 6.50 -17.55
C LEU A 244 -6.20 5.07 -16.99
N ALA A 245 -6.90 4.85 -15.87
CA ALA A 245 -7.09 3.54 -15.28
C ALA A 245 -7.75 2.54 -16.25
N LYS A 246 -8.82 2.97 -16.95
CA LYS A 246 -9.49 2.16 -17.98
C LYS A 246 -8.58 1.83 -19.17
N ASN A 247 -7.76 2.78 -19.61
CA ASN A 247 -6.81 2.58 -20.71
C ASN A 247 -5.70 1.59 -20.35
N LEU A 248 -5.33 1.50 -19.07
CA LEU A 248 -4.35 0.53 -18.56
C LEU A 248 -4.97 -0.88 -18.41
N SER A 249 -6.18 -0.95 -17.86
CA SER A 249 -6.99 -2.16 -17.69
C SER A 249 -8.47 -1.80 -17.72
N GLY A 250 -9.25 -2.40 -18.64
CA GLY A 250 -10.66 -2.05 -18.85
C GLY A 250 -11.56 -2.25 -17.63
N LYS A 251 -11.14 -3.05 -16.65
CA LYS A 251 -11.85 -3.27 -15.38
C LYS A 251 -10.91 -3.07 -14.19
N PRO A 252 -11.43 -2.58 -13.05
CA PRO A 252 -10.69 -2.54 -11.79
C PRO A 252 -10.36 -3.96 -11.32
N PRO A 253 -9.23 -4.16 -10.61
CA PRO A 253 -8.98 -5.38 -9.85
C PRO A 253 -10.12 -5.66 -8.85
N VAL A 254 -10.41 -6.95 -8.61
CA VAL A 254 -11.56 -7.38 -7.79
C VAL A 254 -11.57 -6.77 -6.38
N ASN A 255 -10.41 -6.62 -5.76
CA ASN A 255 -10.29 -6.01 -4.43
C ASN A 255 -10.53 -4.49 -4.46
N VAL A 256 -10.21 -3.80 -5.56
CA VAL A 256 -10.54 -2.38 -5.76
C VAL A 256 -12.02 -2.21 -6.07
N SER A 257 -12.60 -3.10 -6.87
CA SER A 257 -13.99 -3.01 -7.30
C SER A 257 -14.99 -3.28 -6.17
N MET A 258 -14.67 -4.23 -5.29
CA MET A 258 -15.61 -4.64 -4.25
C MET A 258 -15.51 -3.79 -2.97
N CYS A 259 -14.36 -3.16 -2.67
CA CYS A 259 -14.17 -2.34 -1.46
C CYS A 259 -14.96 -1.03 -1.43
N GLY A 260 -15.59 -0.61 -2.53
CA GLY A 260 -16.37 0.63 -2.61
C GLY A 260 -15.47 1.84 -2.40
N LEU A 261 -14.93 2.38 -3.48
CA LEU A 261 -14.19 3.65 -3.48
C LEU A 261 -15.14 4.84 -3.28
#